data_AF-E3HTS8-F1
#
_entry.id   AF-E3HTS8-F1
#
_cell.length_a   1.000
_cell.length_b   1.000
_cell.length_c   1.000
_cell.angle_alpha   90.00
_cell.angle_beta   90.00
_cell.angle_gamma   90.00
#
_symmetry.space_group_name_H-M   'P 1'
#
loop_
_entity.id
_entity.type
_entity.pdbx_description
1 polymer ?
#
loop_
_entity_poly.entity_id
_entity_poly.type
_entity_poly.pdbx_seq_one_letter_code
_entity_poly.pdbx_strand_id
1 'polypeptide(L)'
;MKDTAIGIDPAAPGSELTTIQFLGCKDFEAFNAAEDWCRKNDIAMGSMERDCPIGLMWGADAHEVSKWTRMTRAEQDAMDGRLTGNKRHGPITITIMPRTA
;
A
#
# COMPACT_ATOMS: atom_id res chain seq x y z
N MET A 1 17.17 -12.44 10.58
CA MET A 1 16.84 -11.16 11.23
C MET A 1 15.33 -11.13 11.38
N LYS A 2 14.83 -10.76 12.55
CA LYS A 2 13.42 -10.91 12.93
C LYS A 2 12.72 -9.58 12.65
N ASP A 3 12.01 -9.49 11.54
CA ASP A 3 11.21 -8.30 11.23
C ASP A 3 9.87 -8.42 11.96
N THR A 4 9.77 -7.70 13.06
CA THR A 4 8.55 -7.51 13.83
C THR A 4 7.64 -6.57 13.04
N ALA A 5 6.82 -7.13 12.15
CA ALA A 5 5.58 -6.47 11.75
C ALA A 5 4.64 -6.50 12.96
N ILE A 6 4.38 -5.36 13.58
CA ILE A 6 3.32 -5.25 14.59
C ILE A 6 1.99 -5.24 13.83
N GLY A 7 1.51 -6.42 13.47
CA GLY A 7 0.14 -6.64 13.03
C GLY A 7 -0.77 -6.55 14.26
N ILE A 8 -1.60 -5.52 14.31
CA ILE A 8 -2.67 -5.41 15.30
C ILE A 8 -3.91 -6.01 14.63
N ASP A 9 -4.27 -7.23 14.98
CA ASP A 9 -5.62 -7.80 14.73
C ASP A 9 -6.21 -8.19 16.09
N PRO A 10 -7.33 -7.58 16.52
CA PRO A 10 -8.62 -8.25 16.29
C PRO A 10 -9.86 -7.32 16.20
N ALA A 11 -10.73 -7.49 15.19
CA ALA A 11 -12.22 -7.48 15.28
C ALA A 11 -12.88 -7.48 13.88
N ALA A 12 -14.02 -8.17 13.75
CA ALA A 12 -14.86 -8.25 12.54
C ALA A 12 -15.97 -7.17 12.53
N PRO A 13 -16.84 -7.10 11.51
CA PRO A 13 -16.60 -6.74 10.11
C PRO A 13 -17.36 -5.45 9.74
N GLY A 14 -16.66 -4.47 9.16
CA GLY A 14 -17.31 -3.34 8.49
C GLY A 14 -16.56 -2.02 8.64
N SER A 15 -15.73 -1.70 7.65
CA SER A 15 -15.23 -0.34 7.34
C SER A 15 -14.00 0.20 8.09
N GLU A 16 -13.19 -0.61 8.77
CA GLU A 16 -11.95 -0.08 9.35
C GLU A 16 -10.80 -0.04 8.33
N LEU A 17 -10.28 1.16 8.10
CA LEU A 17 -9.07 1.37 7.30
C LEU A 17 -7.90 0.65 7.94
N THR A 18 -7.30 -0.28 7.21
CA THR A 18 -6.07 -0.94 7.61
C THR A 18 -4.89 -0.01 7.34
N THR A 19 -4.11 0.31 8.38
CA THR A 19 -2.88 1.09 8.25
C THR A 19 -1.69 0.27 8.71
N ILE A 20 -0.72 0.09 7.82
CA ILE A 20 0.48 -0.72 8.09
C ILE A 20 1.71 0.13 7.77
N GLN A 21 2.67 0.12 8.69
CA GLN A 21 3.93 0.83 8.51
C GLN A 21 5.09 -0.15 8.37
N PHE A 22 5.90 0.07 7.34
CA PHE A 22 7.13 -0.65 7.07
C PHE A 22 8.29 0.29 7.37
N LEU A 23 9.19 -0.18 8.24
CA LEU A 23 10.42 0.50 8.59
C LEU A 23 11.58 -0.17 7.85
N GLY A 24 12.61 0.61 7.54
CA GLY A 24 13.82 0.12 6.88
C GLY A 24 14.99 1.00 7.24
N CYS A 25 16.18 0.42 7.24
CA CYS A 25 17.44 1.11 7.51
C CYS A 25 18.33 1.21 6.26
N LYS A 26 17.97 0.48 5.19
CA LYS A 26 18.66 0.48 3.90
C LYS A 26 17.79 1.07 2.79
N ASP A 27 18.45 1.44 1.71
CA ASP A 27 17.80 1.88 0.48
C ASP A 27 16.76 0.86 0.00
N PHE A 28 15.53 1.36 -0.18
CA PHE A 28 14.34 0.65 -0.66
C PHE A 28 13.84 -0.50 0.24
N GLU A 29 14.47 -0.76 1.39
CA GLU A 29 14.10 -1.88 2.26
C GLU A 29 12.63 -1.82 2.73
N ALA A 30 12.21 -0.65 3.24
CA ALA A 30 10.83 -0.42 3.65
C ALA A 30 9.84 -0.52 2.48
N PHE A 31 10.23 -0.04 1.29
CA PHE A 31 9.39 -0.09 0.10
C PHE A 31 9.21 -1.51 -0.42
N ASN A 32 10.31 -2.27 -0.54
CA ASN A 32 10.27 -3.66 -0.99
C ASN A 32 9.44 -4.52 -0.02
N ALA A 33 9.54 -4.28 1.29
CA ALA A 33 8.71 -4.97 2.27
C ALA A 33 7.21 -4.66 2.10
N ALA A 34 6.87 -3.40 1.80
CA ALA A 34 5.50 -2.98 1.53
C ALA A 34 4.96 -3.57 0.21
N GLU A 35 5.77 -3.56 -0.85
CA GLU A 35 5.45 -4.17 -2.14
C GLU A 35 5.23 -5.69 -2.03
N ASP A 36 6.11 -6.37 -1.30
CA ASP A 36 5.97 -7.80 -1.00
C ASP A 36 4.69 -8.10 -0.22
N TRP A 37 4.31 -7.24 0.71
CA TRP A 37 3.05 -7.36 1.44
C TRP A 37 1.85 -7.18 0.49
N CYS A 38 1.85 -6.16 -0.38
CA CYS A 38 0.78 -5.98 -1.38
C CYS A 38 0.61 -7.23 -2.25
N ARG A 39 1.71 -7.76 -2.79
CA ARG A 39 1.70 -8.96 -3.65
C ARG A 39 1.16 -10.20 -2.92
N LYS A 40 1.53 -10.41 -1.66
CA LYS A 40 1.04 -11.54 -0.85
C LYS A 40 -0.44 -11.45 -0.52
N ASN A 41 -1.02 -10.24 -0.55
CA ASN A 41 -2.42 -9.98 -0.21
C ASN A 41 -3.30 -9.73 -1.44
N ASP A 42 -2.82 -10.05 -2.65
CA ASP A 42 -3.57 -9.85 -3.90
C ASP A 42 -3.98 -8.38 -4.11
N ILE A 43 -3.03 -7.46 -3.89
CA ILE A 43 -3.23 -6.01 -4.08
C ILE A 43 -2.42 -5.55 -5.29
N ALA A 44 -3.10 -4.98 -6.28
CA ALA A 44 -2.50 -4.24 -7.37
C ALA A 44 -1.91 -2.92 -6.85
N MET A 45 -0.65 -2.66 -7.20
CA MET A 45 0.05 -1.44 -6.81
C MET A 45 0.46 -0.67 -8.06
N GLY A 46 0.24 0.64 -8.05
CA GLY A 46 0.71 1.52 -9.13
C GLY A 46 2.24 1.60 -9.22
N SER A 47 2.73 2.17 -10.32
CA SER A 47 4.17 2.39 -10.50
C SER A 47 4.76 3.34 -9.45
N MET A 48 6.00 3.06 -9.02
CA MET A 48 6.72 3.91 -8.08
C MET A 48 6.88 5.35 -8.58
N GLU A 49 6.59 6.29 -7.69
CA GLU A 49 6.84 7.71 -7.87
C GLU A 49 7.43 8.30 -6.57
N ARG A 50 8.38 9.23 -6.70
CA ARG A 50 9.20 9.69 -5.57
C ARG A 50 8.35 10.36 -4.49
N ASP A 51 7.70 11.47 -4.86
CA ASP A 51 7.06 12.39 -3.92
C ASP A 51 5.53 12.30 -3.93
N CYS A 52 4.97 11.37 -4.71
CA CYS A 52 3.52 11.16 -4.80
C CYS A 52 3.12 9.85 -4.11
N PRO A 53 1.86 9.72 -3.68
CA PRO A 53 1.29 8.44 -3.29
C PRO A 53 1.35 7.43 -4.44
N ILE A 54 1.21 6.15 -4.11
CA ILE A 54 0.96 5.07 -5.07
C ILE A 54 -0.44 4.53 -4.78
N GLY A 55 -1.29 4.43 -5.80
CA GLY A 55 -2.63 3.86 -5.65
C GLY A 55 -2.58 2.34 -5.42
N LEU A 56 -3.53 1.84 -4.64
CA LEU A 56 -3.69 0.42 -4.33
C LEU A 56 -5.13 -0.02 -4.67
N MET A 57 -5.27 -1.19 -5.28
CA MET A 57 -6.58 -1.82 -5.54
C MET A 57 -6.53 -3.32 -5.20
N TRP A 58 -7.62 -3.87 -4.69
CA TRP A 58 -7.76 -5.31 -4.49
C TRP A 58 -7.85 -6.04 -5.85
N GLY A 59 -7.20 -7.19 -5.99
CA GLY A 59 -7.12 -7.98 -7.22
C GLY A 59 -5.90 -7.62 -8.07
N ALA A 60 -4.73 -8.19 -7.75
CA ALA A 60 -3.46 -7.86 -8.39
C ALA A 60 -3.47 -8.11 -9.90
N ASP A 61 -4.10 -9.20 -10.34
CA ASP A 61 -4.17 -9.59 -11.75
C ASP A 61 -5.35 -8.96 -12.50
N ALA A 62 -6.30 -8.34 -11.78
CA ALA A 62 -7.51 -7.76 -12.37
C ALA A 62 -7.36 -6.26 -12.68
N HIS A 63 -6.38 -5.59 -12.07
CA HIS A 63 -6.24 -4.15 -12.10
C HIS A 63 -4.85 -3.70 -12.55
N GLU A 64 -4.81 -2.78 -13.52
CA GLU A 64 -3.63 -2.00 -13.85
C GLU A 64 -3.76 -0.60 -13.24
N VAL A 65 -2.91 -0.29 -12.26
CA VAL A 65 -2.96 0.99 -11.55
C VAL A 65 -1.98 1.99 -12.16
N SER A 66 -2.52 3.09 -12.69
CA SER A 66 -1.72 4.18 -13.28
C SER A 66 -0.83 4.89 -12.24
N LYS A 67 0.08 5.77 -12.70
CA LYS A 67 0.80 6.68 -11.80
C LYS A 67 -0.17 7.68 -11.17
N TRP A 68 0.01 7.99 -9.91
CA TRP A 68 -0.88 8.89 -9.17
C TRP A 68 -1.04 10.26 -9.84
N THR A 69 0.05 10.83 -10.36
CA THR A 69 0.05 12.10 -11.09
C THR A 69 -0.68 12.06 -12.43
N ARG A 70 -0.97 10.88 -12.95
CA ARG A 70 -1.74 10.68 -14.20
C ARG A 70 -3.21 10.38 -13.95
N MET A 71 -3.60 10.11 -12.71
CA MET A 71 -4.99 9.88 -12.35
C MET A 71 -5.72 11.21 -12.15
N THR A 72 -6.96 11.28 -12.63
CA THR A 72 -7.95 12.26 -12.22
C THR A 72 -8.30 12.10 -10.74
N ARG A 73 -8.94 13.11 -10.16
CA ARG A 73 -9.40 13.03 -8.77
C ARG A 73 -10.40 11.89 -8.55
N ALA A 74 -11.30 11.66 -9.51
CA ALA A 74 -12.27 10.57 -9.42
C ALA A 74 -11.59 9.19 -9.44
N GLU A 75 -10.54 9.01 -10.25
CA GLU A 75 -9.75 7.77 -10.27
C GLU A 75 -8.97 7.58 -8.96
N GLN A 76 -8.41 8.65 -8.39
CA GLN A 76 -7.75 8.59 -7.08
C GLN A 76 -8.72 8.20 -5.95
N ASP A 77 -9.93 8.75 -5.98
CA ASP A 77 -10.98 8.48 -4.99
C ASP A 77 -11.58 7.06 -5.15
N ALA A 78 -11.42 6.44 -6.33
CA ALA A 78 -11.85 5.06 -6.61
C ALA A 78 -10.82 3.99 -6.21
N MET A 79 -9.61 4.38 -5.77
CA MET A 79 -8.61 3.45 -5.26
C MET A 79 -9.05 2.88 -3.91
N ASP A 80 -8.78 1.60 -3.67
CA ASP A 80 -9.05 0.97 -2.37
C ASP A 80 -8.10 1.48 -1.29
N GLY A 81 -6.94 1.98 -1.68
CA GLY A 81 -5.94 2.50 -0.76
C GLY A 81 -4.81 3.25 -1.43
N ARG A 82 -3.83 3.60 -0.61
CA ARG A 82 -2.61 4.26 -1.05
C ARG A 82 -1.41 3.87 -0.21
N LEU A 83 -0.25 3.88 -0.86
CA LEU A 83 1.07 3.79 -0.25
C LEU A 83 1.72 5.18 -0.27
N THR A 84 2.18 5.63 0.90
CA THR A 84 2.84 6.93 1.11
C THR A 84 4.15 6.75 1.88
N GLY A 85 4.95 7.82 1.96
CA GLY A 85 6.26 7.81 2.62
C GLY A 85 7.42 7.99 1.66
N ASN A 86 8.65 7.85 2.17
CA ASN A 86 9.88 7.96 1.38
C ASN A 86 10.29 6.58 0.86
N LYS A 87 10.21 6.36 -0.45
CA LYS A 87 10.40 5.03 -1.06
C LYS A 87 11.86 4.57 -1.02
N ARG A 88 12.81 5.50 -0.83
CA ARG A 88 14.23 5.17 -0.70
C ARG A 88 14.61 4.85 0.74
N HIS A 89 14.22 5.68 1.71
CA HIS A 89 14.73 5.51 3.09
C HIS A 89 13.65 5.12 4.10
N GLY A 90 12.40 5.02 3.67
CA GLY A 90 11.27 4.84 4.58
C GLY A 90 11.04 6.04 5.52
N PRO A 91 10.12 5.91 6.47
CA PRO A 91 9.16 4.81 6.58
C PRO A 91 8.17 4.81 5.40
N ILE A 92 7.57 3.64 5.14
CA ILE A 92 6.49 3.48 4.18
C ILE A 92 5.21 3.16 4.92
N THR A 93 4.12 3.82 4.56
CA THR A 93 2.80 3.61 5.15
C THR A 93 1.82 3.21 4.07
N ILE A 94 1.21 2.03 4.23
CA ILE A 94 0.04 1.60 3.47
C ILE A 94 -1.20 1.98 4.28
N THR A 95 -2.18 2.60 3.61
CA THR A 95 -3.53 2.81 4.13
C THR A 95 -4.50 2.26 3.11
N ILE A 96 -5.29 1.25 3.46
CA ILE A 96 -6.20 0.55 2.54
C ILE A 96 -7.53 0.22 3.22
N MET A 97 -8.62 0.35 2.48
CA MET A 97 -9.96 -0.06 2.89
C MET A 97 -10.02 -1.58 3.04
N PRO A 98 -10.85 -2.09 3.96
CA PRO A 98 -11.01 -3.52 4.10
C PRO A 98 -11.54 -4.12 2.78
N ARG A 99 -11.13 -5.35 2.48
CA ARG A 99 -11.64 -6.06 1.31
C ARG A 99 -13.15 -6.24 1.48
N THR A 100 -13.93 -5.56 0.65
CA THR A 100 -15.37 -5.78 0.58
C THR A 100 -15.59 -7.13 -0.11
N ALA A 101 -16.33 -8.02 0.55
CA ALA A 101 -16.66 -9.36 0.05
C ALA A 101 -17.63 -9.31 -1.14
#